data_AF-X1DF72-F1
#
_entry.id   AF-X1DF72-F1
#
_cell.length_a   1.000
_cell.length_b   1.000
_cell.length_c   1.000
_cell.angle_alpha   90.00
_cell.angle_beta   90.00
_cell.angle_gamma   90.00
#
_symmetry.space_group_name_H-M   'P 1'
#
loop_
_entity.id
_entity.type
_entity.pdbx_description
1 polymer ?
#
loop_
_entity_poly.entity_id
_entity_poly.type
_entity_poly.pdbx_seq_one_letter_code
_entity_poly.pdbx_strand_id
1 'polypeptide(L)'
;QAKESKTILKISIKEEPFTSRLVSLISSGFYEIAPFLKKSYQPTIEIEAKQLPIKNIQLNAKETQPPPKYTDTTLLKLMEREHLGTKSTRPTIIQILIDRKLILRIDKNHFKITEWGKFIIQELIKVWLPFLKPEFTRFVEKLLSIV
;
A
#
# COMPACT_ATOMS: atom_id res chain seq x y z
N GLN A 1 -2.59 -18.63 -19.65
CA GLN A 1 -2.92 -17.68 -18.55
C GLN A 1 -3.35 -18.48 -17.33
N ALA A 2 -3.01 -18.04 -16.11
CA ALA A 2 -3.52 -18.68 -14.90
C ALA A 2 -5.04 -18.51 -14.80
N LYS A 3 -5.76 -19.54 -14.37
CA LYS A 3 -7.23 -19.49 -14.19
C LYS A 3 -7.59 -19.72 -12.73
N GLU A 4 -8.36 -18.80 -12.16
CA GLU A 4 -8.85 -18.84 -10.80
C GLU A 4 -10.37 -19.02 -10.79
N SER A 5 -10.88 -19.78 -9.83
CA SER A 5 -12.29 -19.81 -9.44
C SER A 5 -12.49 -18.91 -8.23
N LYS A 6 -13.53 -18.08 -8.25
CA LYS A 6 -13.93 -17.26 -7.10
C LYS A 6 -15.33 -17.68 -6.67
N THR A 7 -15.44 -18.21 -5.46
CA THR A 7 -16.72 -18.62 -4.88
C THR A 7 -17.04 -17.69 -3.72
N ILE A 8 -18.23 -17.08 -3.74
CA ILE A 8 -18.72 -16.25 -2.64
C ILE A 8 -19.87 -17.00 -1.98
N LEU A 9 -19.68 -17.35 -0.71
CA LEU A 9 -20.69 -18.03 0.10
C LEU A 9 -21.37 -16.99 0.99
N LYS A 10 -22.68 -16.85 0.84
CA LYS A 10 -23.52 -16.06 1.74
C LYS A 10 -24.16 -17.03 2.73
N ILE A 11 -23.89 -16.83 4.01
CA ILE A 11 -24.32 -17.70 5.11
C ILE A 11 -25.09 -16.82 6.08
N SER A 12 -26.25 -17.29 6.55
CA SER A 12 -26.99 -16.59 7.61
C SER A 12 -26.87 -17.38 8.90
N ILE A 13 -26.43 -16.75 9.98
CA ILE A 13 -26.41 -17.34 11.32
C ILE A 13 -27.55 -16.68 12.10
N LYS A 14 -28.61 -17.45 12.38
CA LYS A 14 -29.92 -16.92 12.80
C LYS A 14 -30.43 -15.93 11.75
N GLU A 15 -30.35 -14.63 12.00
CA GLU A 15 -30.80 -13.56 11.09
C GLU A 15 -29.65 -12.65 10.63
N GLU A 16 -28.42 -12.92 11.07
CA GLU A 16 -27.25 -12.11 10.75
C GLU A 16 -26.53 -12.64 9.51
N PRO A 17 -26.32 -11.81 8.46
CA PRO A 17 -25.66 -12.24 7.23
C PRO A 17 -24.13 -12.20 7.34
N PHE A 18 -23.50 -13.31 6.97
CA PHE A 18 -22.06 -13.45 6.85
C PHE A 18 -21.68 -13.78 5.41
N THR A 19 -20.49 -13.33 4.99
CA THR A 19 -19.94 -13.67 3.66
C THR A 19 -18.58 -14.29 3.82
N SER A 20 -18.40 -15.47 3.22
CA SER A 20 -17.09 -16.09 3.04
C SER A 20 -16.68 -16.00 1.57
N ARG A 21 -15.42 -15.68 1.29
CA ARG A 21 -14.87 -15.67 -0.06
C ARG A 21 -13.79 -16.73 -0.16
N LEU A 22 -13.91 -17.57 -1.18
CA LEU A 22 -12.96 -18.59 -1.52
C LEU A 22 -12.33 -18.27 -2.88
N VAL A 23 -11.01 -18.39 -2.97
CA VAL A 23 -10.30 -18.30 -4.25
C VAL A 23 -9.45 -19.55 -4.45
N SER A 24 -9.74 -20.30 -5.50
CA SER A 24 -9.09 -21.56 -5.83
C SER A 24 -8.42 -21.48 -7.20
N LEU A 25 -7.23 -22.06 -7.33
CA LEU A 25 -6.50 -22.08 -8.60
C LEU A 25 -6.95 -23.30 -9.41
N ILE A 26 -7.60 -23.07 -10.55
CA ILE A 26 -8.04 -24.14 -11.47
C ILE A 26 -6.87 -24.58 -12.36
N SER A 27 -6.07 -23.63 -12.83
CA SER A 27 -4.92 -23.89 -13.71
C SER A 27 -3.78 -22.93 -13.42
N SER A 28 -2.58 -23.48 -13.23
CA SER A 28 -1.36 -22.74 -12.89
C SER A 28 -0.94 -21.76 -13.98
N GLY A 29 -1.01 -22.15 -15.25
CA GLY A 29 -0.67 -21.29 -16.38
C GLY A 29 0.71 -20.65 -16.21
N PHE A 30 0.79 -19.31 -16.19
CA PHE A 30 2.07 -18.59 -16.06
C PHE A 30 2.82 -18.87 -14.75
N TYR A 31 2.14 -19.35 -13.70
CA TYR A 31 2.81 -19.73 -12.45
C TYR A 31 3.76 -20.93 -12.59
N GLU A 32 3.68 -21.68 -13.68
CA GLU A 32 4.66 -22.74 -14.00
C GLU A 32 6.04 -22.16 -14.32
N ILE A 33 6.08 -20.97 -14.94
CA ILE A 33 7.31 -20.29 -15.33
C ILE A 33 7.81 -19.36 -14.23
N ALA A 34 6.89 -18.73 -13.47
CA ALA A 34 7.23 -17.86 -12.35
C ALA A 34 6.57 -18.32 -11.03
N PRO A 35 7.06 -19.41 -10.40
CA PRO A 35 6.47 -19.96 -9.19
C PRO A 35 6.47 -18.99 -8.00
N PHE A 36 7.45 -18.08 -7.93
CA PHE A 36 7.60 -17.09 -6.86
C PHE A 36 6.49 -16.03 -6.84
N LEU A 37 5.67 -15.92 -7.89
CA LEU A 37 4.50 -15.05 -7.93
C LEU A 37 3.21 -15.75 -7.49
N LYS A 38 3.26 -17.07 -7.24
CA LYS A 38 2.09 -17.86 -6.86
C LYS A 38 1.61 -17.45 -5.47
N LYS A 39 0.34 -17.04 -5.37
CA LYS A 39 -0.33 -16.74 -4.11
C LYS A 39 -0.74 -18.02 -3.38
N SER A 40 -1.09 -17.91 -2.11
CA SER A 40 -1.78 -18.98 -1.39
C SER A 40 -3.22 -19.07 -1.87
N TYR A 41 -3.64 -20.24 -2.34
CA TYR A 41 -4.99 -20.53 -2.80
C TYR A 41 -5.66 -21.52 -1.85
N GLN A 42 -6.97 -21.40 -1.69
CA GLN A 42 -7.76 -22.33 -0.91
C GLN A 42 -8.21 -23.50 -1.81
N PRO A 43 -8.39 -24.70 -1.25
CA PRO A 43 -8.92 -25.84 -2.01
C PRO A 43 -10.31 -25.51 -2.55
N THR A 44 -10.65 -26.04 -3.72
CA THR A 44 -12.01 -25.95 -4.27
C THR A 44 -12.96 -26.71 -3.34
N ILE A 45 -14.06 -26.08 -2.95
CA ILE A 45 -15.11 -26.70 -2.14
C ILE A 45 -16.43 -26.68 -2.92
N GLU A 46 -17.13 -27.80 -2.87
CA GLU A 46 -18.52 -27.92 -3.31
C GLU A 46 -19.35 -28.14 -2.04
N ILE A 47 -20.26 -27.20 -1.75
CA ILE A 47 -21.14 -27.29 -0.58
C ILE A 47 -22.52 -27.66 -1.10
N GLU A 48 -22.92 -28.91 -0.87
CA GLU A 48 -24.27 -29.39 -1.20
C GLU A 48 -25.24 -29.23 -0.01
N ALA A 49 -24.72 -29.05 1.20
CA ALA A 49 -25.52 -28.96 2.42
C ALA A 49 -26.17 -27.58 2.60
N LYS A 50 -27.48 -27.57 2.90
CA LYS A 50 -28.24 -26.35 3.21
C LYS A 50 -27.98 -25.81 4.63
N GLN A 51 -27.50 -26.65 5.54
CA GLN A 51 -27.24 -26.30 6.94
C GLN A 51 -25.89 -26.87 7.37
N LEU A 52 -25.13 -26.11 8.15
CA LEU A 52 -23.79 -26.47 8.63
C LEU A 52 -23.71 -26.22 10.14
N PRO A 53 -23.09 -27.12 10.93
CA PRO A 53 -22.88 -26.90 12.34
C PRO A 53 -21.86 -25.77 12.58
N ILE A 54 -22.16 -24.88 13.53
CA ILE A 54 -21.27 -23.78 13.89
C ILE A 54 -20.21 -24.31 14.85
N LYS A 55 -18.93 -24.25 14.45
CA LYS A 55 -17.82 -24.71 15.28
C LYS A 55 -17.46 -23.72 16.40
N ASN A 56 -17.45 -22.42 16.11
CA ASN A 56 -17.10 -21.36 17.05
C ASN A 56 -17.60 -20.00 16.54
N ILE A 57 -17.99 -19.09 17.45
CA ILE A 57 -18.28 -17.68 17.17
C ILE A 57 -17.36 -16.84 18.05
N GLN A 58 -16.54 -16.00 17.42
CA GLN A 58 -15.59 -15.12 18.11
C GLN A 58 -15.95 -13.66 17.89
N LEU A 59 -16.09 -12.90 18.98
CA LEU A 59 -16.24 -11.45 18.94
C LEU A 59 -14.87 -10.81 19.14
N ASN A 60 -14.30 -10.29 18.05
CA ASN A 60 -12.98 -9.68 18.06
C ASN A 60 -13.11 -8.16 18.19
N ALA A 61 -12.61 -7.59 19.28
CA ALA A 61 -12.36 -6.16 19.36
C ALA A 61 -11.11 -5.82 18.54
N LYS A 62 -11.23 -4.91 17.58
CA LYS A 62 -10.10 -4.42 16.76
C LYS A 62 -10.12 -2.91 16.75
N GLU A 63 -8.93 -2.33 16.85
CA GLU A 63 -8.71 -0.90 16.71
C GLU A 63 -8.12 -0.57 15.33
N THR A 64 -8.40 0.64 14.85
CA THR A 64 -7.74 1.15 13.64
C THR A 64 -6.28 1.43 13.94
N GLN A 65 -5.40 0.89 13.11
CA GLN A 65 -3.98 1.19 13.22
C GLN A 65 -3.62 2.47 12.46
N PRO A 66 -2.65 3.27 12.95
CA PRO A 66 -2.15 4.40 12.19
C PRO A 66 -1.53 3.93 10.87
N PRO A 67 -1.48 4.82 9.86
CA PRO A 67 -0.87 4.49 8.59
C PRO A 67 0.61 4.10 8.79
N PRO A 68 1.12 3.12 8.01
CA PRO A 68 2.52 2.73 8.09
C PRO A 68 3.41 3.91 7.71
N LYS A 69 4.57 4.00 8.37
CA LYS A 69 5.59 4.99 8.02
C LYS A 69 6.14 4.70 6.62
N TYR A 70 6.61 5.74 5.95
CA TYR A 70 7.24 5.57 4.65
C TYR A 70 8.56 4.79 4.77
N THR A 71 8.84 3.99 3.75
CA THR A 71 10.10 3.32 3.42
C THR A 71 10.57 3.89 2.09
N ASP A 72 11.74 3.50 1.58
CA ASP A 72 12.16 3.89 0.21
C ASP A 72 11.11 3.55 -0.82
N THR A 73 10.60 2.32 -0.77
CA THR A 73 9.67 1.81 -1.78
C THR A 73 8.33 2.54 -1.73
N THR A 74 7.82 2.83 -0.54
CA THR A 74 6.53 3.52 -0.39
C THR A 74 6.66 5.02 -0.65
N LEU A 75 7.79 5.64 -0.30
CA LEU A 75 8.06 7.05 -0.61
C LEU A 75 8.30 7.26 -2.11
N LEU A 76 9.09 6.41 -2.77
CA LEU A 76 9.30 6.45 -4.21
C LEU A 76 7.98 6.30 -4.98
N LYS A 77 7.12 5.36 -4.55
CA LYS A 77 5.77 5.19 -5.11
C LYS A 77 4.89 6.42 -4.90
N LEU A 78 4.98 7.06 -3.73
CA LEU A 78 4.25 8.29 -3.47
C LEU A 78 4.73 9.41 -4.40
N MET A 79 6.04 9.63 -4.49
CA MET A 79 6.63 10.63 -5.39
C MET A 79 6.23 10.38 -6.84
N GLU A 80 6.23 9.11 -7.28
CA GLU A 80 5.77 8.73 -8.61
C GLU A 80 4.30 9.07 -8.85
N ARG A 81 3.42 8.67 -7.93
CA ARG A 81 1.97 8.96 -8.00
C ARG A 81 1.68 10.45 -7.99
N GLU A 82 2.46 11.21 -7.23
CA GLU A 82 2.32 12.67 -7.15
C GLU A 82 3.08 13.41 -8.26
N HIS A 83 3.73 12.69 -9.18
CA HIS A 83 4.54 13.24 -10.27
C HIS A 83 5.63 14.22 -9.76
N LEU A 84 6.30 13.86 -8.66
CA LEU A 84 7.40 14.59 -8.06
C LEU A 84 8.73 13.95 -8.45
N GLY A 85 9.53 14.67 -9.23
CA GLY A 85 10.76 14.15 -9.82
C GLY A 85 10.53 13.02 -10.83
N THR A 86 11.60 12.64 -11.51
CA THR A 86 11.63 11.56 -12.50
C THR A 86 12.18 10.27 -11.89
N LYS A 87 12.09 9.15 -12.64
CA LYS A 87 12.65 7.86 -12.21
C LYS A 87 14.11 7.97 -11.75
N SER A 88 14.89 8.84 -12.40
CA SER A 88 16.31 9.03 -12.11
C SER A 88 16.59 10.00 -10.96
N THR A 89 15.72 10.98 -10.68
CA THR A 89 16.00 12.01 -9.66
C THR A 89 15.46 11.67 -8.27
N ARG A 90 14.38 10.88 -8.16
CA ARG A 90 13.76 10.56 -6.87
C ARG A 90 14.72 9.91 -5.86
N PRO A 91 15.57 8.92 -6.21
CA PRO A 91 16.52 8.36 -5.26
C PRO A 91 17.49 9.43 -4.72
N THR A 92 17.97 10.31 -5.59
CA THR A 92 18.87 11.42 -5.23
C THR A 92 18.19 12.42 -4.31
N ILE A 93 16.92 12.77 -4.55
CA ILE A 93 16.15 13.67 -3.67
C ILE A 93 16.06 13.08 -2.25
N ILE A 94 15.72 11.80 -2.13
CA ILE A 94 15.64 11.12 -0.82
C ILE A 94 17.00 11.14 -0.14
N GLN A 95 18.08 10.88 -0.89
CA GLN A 95 19.44 10.93 -0.36
C GLN A 95 19.79 12.32 0.17
N ILE A 96 19.47 13.39 -0.57
CA ILE A 96 19.68 14.78 -0.12
C ILE A 96 18.94 15.06 1.19
N LEU A 97 17.71 14.56 1.37
CA LEU A 97 16.96 14.74 2.62
C LEU A 97 17.64 14.06 3.81
N ILE A 98 18.28 12.89 3.58
CA ILE A 98 19.04 12.15 4.59
C ILE A 98 20.35 12.89 4.90
N ASP A 99 21.11 13.27 3.87
CA ASP A 99 22.40 13.94 4.00
C ASP A 99 22.28 15.28 4.74
N ARG A 100 21.18 16.00 4.49
CA ARG A 100 20.82 17.24 5.20
C ARG A 100 20.20 17.02 6.58
N LYS A 101 20.12 15.77 7.05
CA LYS A 101 19.55 15.39 8.35
C LYS A 101 18.11 15.88 8.56
N LEU A 102 17.32 15.98 7.48
CA LEU A 102 15.89 16.34 7.54
C LEU A 102 15.03 15.12 7.83
N ILE A 103 15.46 13.96 7.32
CA ILE A 103 14.88 12.65 7.61
C ILE A 103 15.99 11.69 8.03
N LEU A 104 15.62 10.65 8.77
CA LEU A 104 16.51 9.56 9.15
C LEU A 104 15.82 8.21 8.98
N ARG A 105 16.63 7.17 8.77
CA ARG A 105 16.17 5.78 8.75
C ARG A 105 16.14 5.24 10.17
N ILE A 106 15.01 4.68 10.57
CA ILE A 106 14.83 3.93 11.82
C ILE A 106 14.58 2.45 11.51
N ASP A 107 14.30 1.67 12.56
CA ASP A 107 14.04 0.23 12.49
C ASP A 107 13.16 -0.17 11.30
N LYS A 108 13.58 -1.25 10.63
CA LYS A 108 12.95 -1.79 9.41
C LYS A 108 12.96 -0.80 8.22
N ASN A 109 13.98 0.06 8.14
CA ASN A 109 14.17 1.03 7.05
C ASN A 109 13.01 2.01 6.87
N HIS A 110 12.27 2.32 7.93
CA HIS A 110 11.27 3.38 7.88
C HIS A 110 11.91 4.75 8.01
N PHE A 111 11.33 5.75 7.37
CA PHE A 111 11.70 7.15 7.54
C PHE A 111 11.02 7.77 8.75
N LYS A 112 11.78 8.57 9.48
CA LYS A 112 11.30 9.49 10.51
C LYS A 112 11.83 10.88 10.20
N ILE A 113 10.96 11.88 10.29
CA ILE A 113 11.39 13.29 10.21
C ILE A 113 12.15 13.68 11.48
N THR A 114 13.26 14.41 11.32
CA THR A 114 14.03 14.93 12.45
C THR A 114 13.38 16.18 13.03
N GLU A 115 13.78 16.59 14.23
CA GLU A 115 13.32 17.88 14.79
C GLU A 115 13.77 19.06 13.91
N TRP A 116 14.96 18.97 13.32
CA TRP A 116 15.42 19.95 12.33
C TRP A 116 14.55 19.99 11.08
N GLY A 117 14.20 18.82 10.53
CA GLY A 117 13.29 18.71 9.38
C GLY A 117 11.90 19.28 9.68
N LYS A 118 11.37 19.01 10.88
CA LYS A 118 10.10 19.58 11.35
C LYS A 118 10.17 21.10 11.47
N PHE A 119 11.22 21.63 12.08
CA PHE A 119 11.41 23.07 12.22
C PHE A 119 11.46 23.75 10.85
N ILE A 120 12.26 23.24 9.93
CA ILE A 120 12.38 23.79 8.57
C ILE A 120 11.04 23.80 7.84
N ILE A 121 10.29 22.69 7.85
CA ILE A 121 9.01 22.65 7.15
C ILE A 121 7.99 23.59 7.81
N GLN A 122 8.00 23.71 9.15
CA GLN A 122 7.11 24.62 9.87
C GLN A 122 7.40 26.09 9.54
N GLU A 123 8.66 26.50 9.43
CA GLU A 123 8.99 27.88 9.04
C GLU A 123 8.68 28.16 7.57
N LEU A 124 8.98 27.23 6.66
CA LEU A 124 8.67 27.41 5.25
C LEU A 124 7.17 27.51 4.97
N ILE A 125 6.33 26.78 5.72
CA ILE A 125 4.87 26.84 5.59
C ILE A 125 4.35 28.25 5.86
N LYS A 126 4.93 28.96 6.84
CA LYS A 126 4.53 30.34 7.19
C LYS A 126 4.87 31.33 6.07
N VAL A 127 5.95 31.08 5.35
CA VAL A 127 6.41 31.96 4.26
C VAL A 127 5.53 31.77 3.03
N TRP A 128 5.41 30.53 2.54
CA TRP A 128 4.65 30.26 1.31
C TRP A 128 4.20 28.80 1.19
N LEU A 129 3.08 28.46 1.82
CA LEU A 129 2.51 27.11 1.77
C LEU A 129 2.25 26.57 0.35
N PRO A 130 1.66 27.33 -0.60
CA PRO A 130 1.42 26.85 -1.97
C PRO A 130 2.67 26.29 -2.68
N PHE A 131 3.85 26.88 -2.42
CA PHE A 131 5.12 26.43 -3.01
C PHE A 131 5.57 25.06 -2.50
N LEU A 132 5.19 24.70 -1.27
CA LEU A 132 5.58 23.43 -0.66
C LEU A 132 4.66 22.27 -1.04
N LYS A 133 3.51 22.55 -1.64
CA LYS A 133 2.57 21.50 -2.00
C LYS A 133 3.01 20.77 -3.27
N PRO A 134 2.73 19.46 -3.40
CA PRO A 134 3.09 18.67 -4.57
C PRO A 134 2.63 19.27 -5.92
N GLU A 135 1.51 19.99 -5.94
CA GLU A 135 0.94 20.56 -7.16
C GLU A 135 1.87 21.58 -7.81
N PHE A 136 2.58 22.40 -7.02
CA PHE A 136 3.51 23.39 -7.55
C PHE A 136 4.71 22.72 -8.21
N THR A 137 5.36 21.79 -7.51
CA THR A 137 6.50 21.05 -8.07
C THR A 137 6.10 20.26 -9.32
N ARG A 138 4.94 19.59 -9.30
CA ARG A 138 4.40 18.89 -10.48
C ARG A 138 4.20 19.83 -11.66
N PHE A 139 3.67 21.03 -11.42
CA PHE A 139 3.49 22.04 -12.45
C PHE A 139 4.83 22.44 -13.08
N VAL A 140 5.85 22.71 -12.26
CA VAL A 140 7.19 23.06 -12.75
C VAL A 140 7.83 21.91 -13.55
N GLU A 141 7.76 20.67 -13.06
CA GLU A 141 8.26 19.48 -13.77
C GLU A 141 7.57 19.31 -15.13
N LYS A 142 6.26 19.55 -15.21
CA LYS A 142 5.52 19.52 -16.47
C LYS A 142 6.03 20.58 -17.45
N LEU A 143 6.29 21.80 -17.00
CA LEU A 143 6.87 22.85 -17.85
C LEU A 143 8.24 22.45 -18.39
N LEU A 144 9.09 21.84 -17.56
CA LEU A 144 10.42 21.38 -17.98
C LEU A 144 10.36 20.25 -19.01
N SER A 145 9.35 19.38 -18.95
CA SER A 145 9.18 18.29 -19.91
C SER A 145 8.63 18.70 -21.29
N ILE A 146 8.15 19.94 -21.42
CA ILE A 146 7.61 20.48 -22.68
C ILE A 146 8.71 21.15 -23.52
N VAL A 147 9.84 21.50 -22.89
CA VAL A 147 11.04 22.03 -23.53
C VAL A 147 11.90 20.87 -24.03
#